data_AF-A0A5C5RHW3-F1
#
_entry.id   AF-A0A5C5RHW3-F1
#
_cell.length_a   1.000
_cell.length_b   1.000
_cell.length_c   1.000
_cell.angle_alpha   90.00
_cell.angle_beta   90.00
_cell.angle_gamma   90.00
#
_symmetry.space_group_name_H-M   'P 1'
#
loop_
_entity.id
_entity.type
_entity.pdbx_description
1 polymer ?
#
loop_
_entity_poly.entity_id
_entity_poly.type
_entity_poly.pdbx_seq_one_letter_code
_entity_poly.pdbx_strand_id
1 'polypeptide(L)' 'ASSDARTFRSHGIPVLQYGPAELATIHGFDERVRVEDIVLAAKTYALTTLRYVGVA' A
#
# COMPACT_ATOMS: atom_id res chain seq x y z
N ALA A 1 -8.47 -0.45 -10.28
CA ALA A 1 -7.03 -0.73 -10.48
C ALA A 1 -6.76 -2.24 -10.38
N SER A 2 -5.96 -2.79 -11.28
CA SER A 2 -5.31 -4.10 -11.12
C SER A 2 -3.97 -3.92 -10.40
N SER A 3 -3.44 -4.99 -9.79
CA SER A 3 -2.11 -5.00 -9.16
C SER A 3 -1.54 -6.42 -9.12
N ASP A 4 -0.24 -6.53 -8.86
CA ASP A 4 0.44 -7.81 -8.67
C ASP A 4 -0.08 -8.59 -7.44
N ALA A 5 -0.78 -7.92 -6.52
CA ALA A 5 -1.39 -8.57 -5.36
C ALA A 5 -2.42 -9.64 -5.75
N ARG A 6 -3.03 -9.55 -6.93
CA ARG A 6 -3.88 -10.63 -7.47
C ARG A 6 -3.05 -11.89 -7.74
N THR A 7 -1.92 -11.75 -8.42
CA THR A 7 -1.01 -12.85 -8.75
C THR A 7 -0.39 -13.46 -7.50
N PHE A 8 0.04 -12.65 -6.54
CA PHE A 8 0.59 -13.16 -5.29
C PHE A 8 -0.43 -13.98 -4.47
N ARG A 9 -1.68 -13.52 -4.38
CA ARG A 9 -2.75 -14.30 -3.73
C ARG A 9 -3.01 -15.64 -4.40
N SER A 10 -2.95 -15.72 -5.73
CA SER A 10 -3.15 -17.00 -6.42
C SER A 10 -2.04 -18.02 -6.14
N HIS A 11 -0.90 -17.58 -5.61
CA HIS A 11 0.23 -18.42 -5.20
C HIS A 11 0.33 -18.62 -3.68
N GLY A 12 -0.71 -18.25 -2.93
CA GLY A 12 -0.74 -18.42 -1.46
C GLY A 12 0.18 -17.46 -0.70
N ILE A 13 0.70 -16.41 -1.35
CA ILE A 13 1.54 -15.40 -0.72
C ILE A 13 0.63 -14.37 -0.03
N PRO A 14 0.77 -14.15 1.29
CA PRO A 14 0.06 -13.08 1.98
C PRO A 14 0.44 -11.71 1.42
N VAL A 15 -0.55 -10.86 1.14
CA VAL A 15 -0.32 -9.54 0.55
C VAL A 15 -1.21 -8.47 1.16
N LEU A 16 -0.66 -7.27 1.21
CA LEU A 16 -1.35 -6.04 1.56
C LEU A 16 -1.25 -5.05 0.40
N GLN A 17 -2.39 -4.64 -0.14
CA GLN A 17 -2.47 -3.50 -1.06
C GLN A 17 -3.20 -2.37 -0.33
N TYR A 18 -2.44 -1.36 0.11
CA TYR A 18 -2.96 -0.26 0.90
C TYR A 18 -2.12 0.99 0.66
N GLY A 19 -2.76 2.11 0.41
CA GLY A 19 -2.07 3.37 0.22
C GLY A 19 -3.07 4.49 0.02
N PRO A 20 -2.67 5.74 0.28
CA PRO A 20 -3.54 6.87 0.12
C PRO A 20 -3.60 7.30 -1.34
N ALA A 21 -4.69 7.95 -1.72
CA ALA A 21 -4.84 8.60 -3.02
C ALA A 21 -5.91 9.69 -2.92
N GLU A 22 -5.76 10.76 -3.69
CA GLU A 22 -6.89 11.62 -4.03
C GLU A 22 -7.65 10.98 -5.20
N LEU A 23 -8.77 10.30 -4.90
CA LEU A 23 -9.47 9.43 -5.85
C LEU A 23 -9.86 10.12 -7.15
N ALA A 24 -10.20 11.42 -7.08
CA ALA A 24 -10.59 12.21 -8.24
C ALA A 24 -9.43 12.45 -9.23
N THR A 25 -8.18 12.22 -8.81
CA THR A 25 -6.97 12.51 -9.59
C THR A 25 -6.23 11.29 -10.10
N ILE A 26 -6.64 10.08 -9.67
CA ILE A 26 -5.97 8.83 -10.05
C ILE A 26 -6.02 8.66 -11.57
N HIS A 27 -4.89 8.29 -12.18
CA HIS A 27 -4.71 8.18 -13.63
C HIS A 27 -4.81 9.52 -14.39
N GLY A 28 -4.64 10.65 -13.70
CA GLY A 28 -4.60 11.99 -14.29
C GLY A 28 -3.19 12.60 -14.30
N PHE A 29 -3.01 13.69 -15.04
CA PHE A 29 -1.74 14.44 -15.11
C PHE A 29 -1.31 15.02 -13.75
N ASP A 30 -2.28 15.43 -12.93
CA ASP A 30 -2.07 16.00 -11.59
C ASP A 30 -2.48 15.01 -10.48
N GLU A 31 -2.12 13.73 -10.66
CA GLU A 31 -2.29 12.71 -9.62
C GLU A 31 -1.51 13.13 -8.37
N ARG A 32 -2.22 13.24 -7.25
CA ARG A 32 -1.65 13.77 -6.01
C ARG A 32 -2.24 13.11 -4.78
N VAL A 33 -1.61 13.38 -3.65
CA VAL A 33 -2.03 12.90 -2.34
C VAL A 33 -1.45 13.79 -1.26
N ARG A 34 -2.04 13.75 -0.06
CA ARG A 34 -1.51 14.47 1.10
C ARG A 34 -0.24 13.81 1.61
N VAL A 35 0.76 14.62 1.95
CA VAL A 35 2.09 14.14 2.39
C VAL A 35 1.98 13.37 3.71
N GLU A 36 1.13 13.83 4.62
CA GLU A 36 0.88 13.17 5.90
C GLU A 36 0.33 11.75 5.75
N ASP A 37 -0.49 11.51 4.72
CA ASP A 37 -1.06 10.19 4.46
C ASP A 37 0.00 9.24 3.91
N ILE A 38 0.97 9.73 3.13
CA ILE A 38 2.13 8.95 2.67
C ILE A 38 2.98 8.52 3.86
N VAL A 39 3.26 9.43 4.79
CA VAL A 39 4.02 9.12 6.01
C VAL A 39 3.28 8.08 6.85
N LEU A 40 1.95 8.20 6.98
CA LEU A 40 1.14 7.22 7.70
C LEU A 40 1.19 5.84 7.02
N ALA A 41 1.03 5.77 5.70
CA ALA A 41 1.10 4.50 4.97
C ALA A 41 2.48 3.85 5.10
N ALA A 42 3.56 4.62 5.03
CA ALA A 42 4.92 4.13 5.24
C ALA A 42 5.10 3.53 6.65
N LYS A 43 4.61 4.21 7.70
CA LYS A 43 4.63 3.68 9.07
C LYS A 43 3.84 2.39 9.22
N THR A 44 2.65 2.32 8.60
CA THR A 44 1.82 1.12 8.58
C THR A 44 2.53 -0.05 7.92
N TYR A 45 3.17 0.17 6.77
CA TYR A 45 3.96 -0.86 6.10
C TYR A 45 5.12 -1.33 6.96
N ALA A 46 5.92 -0.40 7.50
CA ALA A 46 7.05 -0.74 8.36
C ALA A 46 6.62 -1.60 9.55
N LEU A 47 5.62 -1.16 10.31
CA LEU A 47 5.17 -1.90 11.50
C LEU A 47 4.52 -3.25 11.13
N THR A 48 3.74 -3.30 10.05
CA THR A 48 3.16 -4.56 9.56
C THR A 48 4.25 -5.55 9.19
N THR A 49 5.28 -5.12 8.48
CA THR A 49 6.41 -5.96 8.09
C THR A 49 7.18 -6.45 9.32
N LEU A 50 7.52 -5.56 10.27
CA LEU A 50 8.26 -5.95 11.47
C LEU A 50 7.49 -6.99 12.29
N ARG A 51 6.17 -6.81 12.46
CA ARG A 51 5.31 -7.79 13.13
C ARG A 51 5.22 -9.10 12.36
N TYR A 52 5.09 -9.03 11.03
CA TYR A 52 4.97 -10.22 10.18
C TYR A 52 6.23 -11.10 10.22
N VAL A 53 7.42 -10.49 10.27
CA VAL A 53 8.69 -11.22 10.37
C VAL A 53 9.16 -11.48 11.81
N GLY A 54 8.36 -11.08 12.82
CA GLY A 54 8.59 -11.41 14.22
C GLY A 54 9.68 -10.61 14.93
N VAL A 55 9.94 -9.38 14.49
CA VAL A 55 10.99 -8.50 15.08
C VAL A 55 10.42 -7.27 15.83
N ALA A 56 9.08 -7.19 15.97
CA ALA A 56 8.37 -6.20 16.77
C ALA A 56 7.09 -6.77 17.38
#